data_AF-A0A6B3DQK8-F1
#
_entry.id   AF-A0A6B3DQK8-F1
#
_cell.length_a   1.000
_cell.length_b   1.000
_cell.length_c   1.000
_cell.angle_alpha   90.00
_cell.angle_beta   90.00
_cell.angle_gamma   90.00
#
_symmetry.space_group_name_H-M   'P 1'
#
loop_
_entity.id
_entity.type
_entity.pdbx_description
1 polymer ?
#
loop_
_entity_poly.entity_id
_entity_poly.type
_entity_poly.pdbx_seq_one_letter_code
_entity_poly.pdbx_strand_id
1 'polypeptide(L)'
;MTSFIDQQVQARIAAAAAKRQQQREDRTAFAERRAAGLEARKHAKLRRIYCGTCAKLQRRGTYGRCPYGCGTALCRARAGCGNTHLRQCEKRPEVTV
;
A
#
# COMPACT_ATOMS: atom_id res chain seq x y z
N MET A 1 -23.82 -16.85 -54.83
CA MET A 1 -23.83 -15.40 -54.56
C MET A 1 -24.33 -15.19 -53.14
N THR A 2 -23.50 -14.69 -52.23
CA THR A 2 -23.97 -14.32 -50.87
C THR A 2 -25.00 -13.20 -51.00
N SER A 3 -26.17 -13.36 -50.40
CA SER A 3 -27.19 -12.33 -50.47
C SER A 3 -26.73 -11.09 -49.71
N PHE A 4 -27.22 -9.92 -50.11
CA PHE A 4 -26.99 -8.67 -49.38
C PHE A 4 -27.43 -8.77 -47.91
N ILE A 5 -28.47 -9.58 -47.64
CA ILE A 5 -28.95 -9.87 -46.29
C ILE A 5 -27.91 -10.66 -45.49
N ASP A 6 -27.28 -11.67 -46.08
CA ASP A 6 -26.22 -12.45 -45.43
C ASP A 6 -25.04 -11.56 -45.04
N GLN A 7 -24.64 -10.64 -45.92
CA GLN A 7 -23.58 -9.67 -45.64
C GLN A 7 -23.93 -8.74 -44.46
N GLN A 8 -25.18 -8.27 -44.38
CA GLN A 8 -25.64 -7.45 -43.25
C GLN A 8 -25.68 -8.24 -41.94
N VAL A 9 -26.11 -9.50 -41.97
CA VAL A 9 -26.13 -10.37 -40.78
C VAL A 9 -24.71 -10.62 -40.28
N GLN A 10 -23.77 -10.93 -41.18
CA GLN A 10 -22.36 -11.11 -40.83
C GLN A 10 -21.76 -9.83 -40.25
N ALA A 11 -22.05 -8.66 -40.83
CA ALA A 11 -21.59 -7.38 -40.30
C ALA A 11 -22.11 -7.10 -38.89
N ARG A 12 -23.38 -7.43 -38.59
CA ARG A 12 -23.96 -7.28 -37.25
C ARG A 12 -23.34 -8.23 -36.23
N ILE A 13 -23.08 -9.48 -36.62
CA ILE A 13 -22.41 -10.47 -35.75
C ILE A 13 -20.98 -10.01 -35.45
N ALA A 14 -20.23 -9.56 -36.46
CA ALA A 14 -18.89 -9.03 -36.30
C ALA A 14 -18.86 -7.79 -35.39
N ALA A 15 -19.79 -6.85 -35.58
CA ALA A 15 -19.91 -5.67 -34.72
C ALA A 15 -20.24 -6.03 -33.27
N ALA A 16 -21.12 -7.01 -33.04
CA ALA A 16 -21.45 -7.50 -31.71
C ALA A 16 -20.26 -8.21 -31.04
N ALA A 17 -19.49 -9.00 -31.80
CA ALA A 17 -18.28 -9.64 -31.33
C ALA A 17 -17.20 -8.61 -30.95
N ALA A 18 -16.95 -7.63 -31.82
CA ALA A 18 -16.00 -6.54 -31.56
C ALA A 18 -16.38 -5.75 -30.31
N LYS A 19 -17.66 -5.41 -30.13
CA LYS A 19 -18.14 -4.70 -28.94
C LYS A 19 -17.96 -5.52 -27.66
N ARG A 20 -18.20 -6.84 -27.70
CA ARG A 20 -17.95 -7.74 -26.56
C ARG A 20 -16.47 -7.84 -26.22
N GLN A 21 -15.61 -7.87 -27.23
CA GLN A 21 -14.16 -7.89 -27.04
C GLN A 21 -13.68 -6.59 -26.39
N GLN A 22 -14.10 -5.44 -26.91
CA GLN A 22 -13.78 -4.13 -26.34
C GLN A 22 -14.23 -4.03 -24.87
N GLN A 23 -15.44 -4.48 -24.55
CA GLN A 23 -15.92 -4.50 -23.16
C GLN A 23 -15.10 -5.40 -22.24
N ARG A 24 -14.55 -6.51 -22.76
CA ARG A 24 -13.66 -7.38 -21.98
C ARG A 24 -12.34 -6.67 -21.70
N GLU A 25 -11.74 -6.05 -22.73
CA GLU A 25 -10.50 -5.28 -22.62
C GLU A 25 -10.65 -4.09 -21.66
N ASP A 26 -11.77 -3.37 -21.70
CA ASP A 26 -12.06 -2.29 -20.76
C ASP A 26 -12.17 -2.78 -19.31
N ARG A 27 -12.83 -3.94 -19.12
CA ARG A 27 -12.98 -4.55 -17.79
C ARG A 27 -11.64 -5.04 -17.26
N THR A 28 -10.80 -5.66 -18.08
CA THR A 28 -9.46 -6.10 -17.67
C THR A 28 -8.58 -4.91 -17.33
N ALA A 29 -8.56 -3.88 -18.17
CA ALA A 29 -7.80 -2.64 -17.92
C ALA A 29 -8.28 -1.92 -16.64
N PHE A 30 -9.58 -1.95 -16.34
CA PHE A 30 -10.10 -1.42 -15.07
C PHE A 30 -9.68 -2.28 -13.87
N ALA A 31 -9.76 -3.60 -13.99
CA ALA A 31 -9.37 -4.54 -12.93
C ALA A 31 -7.87 -4.39 -12.60
N GLU A 32 -7.01 -4.27 -13.60
CA GLU A 32 -5.58 -4.04 -13.44
C GLU A 32 -5.29 -2.72 -12.71
N ARG A 33 -5.92 -1.61 -13.13
CA ARG A 33 -5.80 -0.31 -12.44
C ARG A 33 -6.23 -0.40 -10.97
N ARG A 34 -7.32 -1.12 -10.71
CA ARG A 34 -7.82 -1.33 -9.34
C ARG A 34 -6.86 -2.17 -8.50
N ALA A 35 -6.30 -3.24 -9.07
CA ALA A 35 -5.33 -4.11 -8.40
C ALA A 35 -4.04 -3.34 -8.05
N ALA A 36 -3.50 -2.58 -8.99
CA ALA A 36 -2.34 -1.72 -8.75
C ALA A 36 -2.59 -0.71 -7.60
N GLY A 37 -3.77 -0.09 -7.56
CA GLY A 37 -4.16 0.81 -6.48
C GLY A 37 -4.32 0.12 -5.12
N LEU A 38 -4.73 -1.15 -5.08
CA LEU A 38 -4.78 -1.95 -3.86
C LEU A 38 -3.38 -2.28 -3.33
N GLU A 39 -2.47 -2.71 -4.19
CA GLU A 39 -1.08 -2.98 -3.80
C GLU A 39 -0.38 -1.72 -3.30
N ALA A 40 -0.58 -0.57 -3.96
CA ALA A 40 -0.05 0.71 -3.49
C ALA A 40 -0.52 1.06 -2.07
N ARG A 41 -1.80 0.85 -1.76
CA ARG A 41 -2.37 1.07 -0.42
C ARG A 41 -1.81 0.08 0.60
N LYS A 42 -1.62 -1.18 0.22
CA LYS A 42 -1.00 -2.21 1.06
C LYS A 42 0.44 -1.83 1.41
N HIS A 43 1.24 -1.44 0.43
CA HIS A 43 2.60 -0.96 0.65
C HIS A 43 2.63 0.29 1.53
N ALA A 44 1.73 1.26 1.32
CA ALA A 44 1.62 2.43 2.18
C ALA A 44 1.25 2.07 3.63
N LYS A 45 0.37 1.07 3.84
CA LYS A 45 0.00 0.57 5.17
C LYS A 45 1.18 -0.12 5.86
N LEU A 46 1.93 -0.96 5.15
CA LEU A 46 3.11 -1.66 5.68
C LEU A 46 4.24 -0.69 6.08
N ARG A 47 4.35 0.47 5.41
CA ARG A 47 5.33 1.51 5.75
C ARG A 47 4.95 2.37 6.95
N ARG A 48 3.78 2.14 7.58
CA ARG A 48 3.37 2.89 8.77
C ARG A 48 4.24 2.52 9.95
N ILE A 49 4.80 3.53 10.59
CA ILE A 49 5.65 3.38 11.76
C ILE A 49 4.84 3.77 12.98
N TYR A 50 4.92 2.96 14.02
CA TYR A 50 4.22 3.19 15.28
C TYR A 50 5.24 3.41 16.39
N CYS A 51 4.84 4.18 17.41
CA CYS A 51 5.67 4.33 18.60
C CYS A 51 5.72 3.00 19.35
N GLY A 52 6.93 2.51 19.67
CA GLY A 52 7.12 1.26 20.40
C GLY A 52 6.57 1.28 21.83
N THR A 53 6.33 2.46 22.41
CA THR A 53 5.85 2.60 23.80
C THR A 53 4.33 2.82 23.90
N CYS A 54 3.73 3.60 22.99
CA CYS A 54 2.32 3.99 23.09
C CYS A 54 1.47 3.60 21.89
N ALA A 55 2.01 2.81 20.97
CA ALA A 55 1.34 2.34 19.75
C ALA A 55 0.71 3.44 18.87
N LYS A 56 1.08 4.72 19.07
CA LYS A 56 0.58 5.83 18.26
C LYS A 56 1.24 5.82 16.88
N LEU A 57 0.43 5.97 15.83
CA LEU A 57 0.92 6.12 14.46
C LEU A 57 1.80 7.37 14.35
N GLN A 58 3.00 7.20 13.80
CA GLN A 58 3.98 8.26 13.61
C GLN A 58 4.02 8.72 12.16
N ARG A 59 4.11 10.03 11.95
CA ARG A 59 4.35 10.61 10.64
C ARG A 59 5.85 10.71 10.40
N ARG A 60 6.27 10.62 9.14
CA ARG A 60 7.69 10.75 8.78
C ARG A 60 8.22 12.10 9.31
N GLY A 61 9.35 12.08 10.01
CA GLY A 61 9.96 13.26 10.63
C GLY A 61 9.40 13.68 12.00
N THR A 62 8.30 13.08 12.49
CA THR A 62 7.71 13.42 13.80
C THR A 62 8.12 12.46 14.93
N TYR A 63 8.85 11.40 14.61
CA TYR A 63 9.35 10.42 15.58
C TYR A 63 10.89 10.44 15.62
N GLY A 64 11.44 10.12 16.79
CA GLY A 64 12.86 9.78 16.94
C GLY A 64 13.06 8.28 16.85
N ARG A 65 14.25 7.84 16.45
CA ARG A 65 14.68 6.45 16.66
C ARG A 65 15.41 6.34 17.99
N CYS A 66 15.39 5.16 18.59
CA CYS A 66 16.15 4.90 19.80
C CYS A 66 17.65 5.23 19.58
N PRO A 67 18.27 6.07 20.42
CA PRO A 67 19.67 6.45 20.30
C PRO A 67 20.64 5.28 20.51
N TYR A 68 20.22 4.22 21.23
CA TYR A 68 21.02 3.01 21.42
C TYR A 68 21.02 2.07 20.19
N GLY A 69 20.33 2.43 19.12
CA GLY A 69 20.39 1.67 17.86
C GLY A 69 19.50 0.43 17.79
N CYS A 70 18.58 0.20 18.74
CA CYS A 70 17.61 -0.92 18.66
C CYS A 70 16.55 -0.76 17.56
N GLY A 71 16.58 0.35 16.80
CA GLY A 71 15.68 0.58 15.65
C GLY A 71 14.26 1.03 16.01
N THR A 72 13.84 0.91 17.27
CA THR A 72 12.50 1.31 17.76
C THR A 72 12.22 2.79 17.49
N ALA A 73 11.03 3.07 16.94
CA ALA A 73 10.54 4.43 16.74
C ALA A 73 9.78 4.93 17.98
N LEU A 74 10.00 6.18 18.37
CA LEU A 74 9.46 6.78 19.59
C LEU A 74 8.90 8.17 19.29
N CYS A 75 7.82 8.53 19.99
CA CYS A 75 7.24 9.87 19.91
C CYS A 75 8.29 10.94 20.26
N ARG A 76 8.60 11.86 19.33
CA ARG A 76 9.56 12.94 19.59
C ARG A 76 9.00 13.98 20.58
N ALA A 77 7.72 14.31 20.45
CA ALA A 77 7.07 15.32 21.29
C ALA A 77 6.76 14.83 22.72
N ARG A 78 6.81 13.52 22.99
CA ARG A 78 6.45 12.95 24.30
C ARG A 78 7.68 12.31 24.93
N ALA A 79 8.42 13.10 25.70
CA ALA A 79 9.63 12.67 26.39
C ALA A 79 9.42 11.38 27.23
N GLY A 80 8.22 11.21 27.79
CA GLY A 80 7.85 9.98 28.53
C GLY A 80 7.99 8.69 27.71
N CYS A 81 7.61 8.69 26.42
CA CYS A 81 7.78 7.50 25.58
C CYS A 81 9.26 7.14 25.37
N GLY A 82 10.11 8.17 25.21
CA GLY A 82 11.55 8.03 25.11
C GLY A 82 12.14 7.44 26.38
N ASN A 83 11.91 8.09 27.52
CA ASN A 83 12.49 7.69 28.81
C ASN A 83 12.06 6.28 29.24
N THR A 84 10.77 5.93 29.09
CA THR A 84 10.29 4.59 29.41
C THR A 84 10.97 3.53 28.55
N HIS A 85 11.10 3.77 27.24
CA HIS A 85 11.78 2.84 26.35
C HIS A 85 13.27 2.71 26.69
N LEU A 86 13.97 3.84 26.91
CA LEU A 86 15.41 3.82 27.20
C LEU A 86 15.76 3.01 28.45
N ARG A 87 14.90 3.04 29.48
CA ARG A 87 15.08 2.24 30.70
C ARG A 87 15.01 0.74 30.45
N GLN A 88 14.19 0.32 29.49
CA GLN A 88 13.90 -1.09 29.15
C GLN A 88 14.56 -1.53 27.84
N CYS A 89 15.42 -0.69 27.24
CA CYS A 89 16.01 -0.98 25.95
C CYS A 89 17.06 -2.09 26.09
N GLU A 90 16.91 -3.16 25.31
CA GLU A 90 17.86 -4.28 25.26
C GLU A 90 19.28 -3.86 24.82
N LYS A 91 19.40 -2.78 24.04
CA LYS A 91 20.69 -2.24 23.57
C LYS A 91 21.26 -1.18 24.52
N ARG A 92 20.66 -0.98 25.70
CA ARG A 92 21.16 -0.01 26.68
C ARG A 92 22.57 -0.43 27.11
N PRO A 93 23.57 0.45 27.03
CA PRO A 93 24.91 0.13 27.52
C PRO A 93 24.84 -0.09 29.03
N GLU A 94 25.45 -1.17 29.51
CA GLU A 94 25.68 -1.37 30.93
C GLU A 94 26.61 -0.25 31.40
N VAL A 95 26.14 0.53 32.36
CA VAL A 95 26.95 1.59 32.96
C VAL A 95 27.96 0.90 33.86
N THR A 96 29.16 0.67 33.34
CA THR A 96 30.33 0.39 34.18
C THR A 96 30.64 1.67 34.96
N VAL A 97 30.21 1.70 36.23
CA VAL A 97 30.56 2.74 37.20
C VAL A 97 31.97 2.48 37.70
#